data_AF-A0A537SGH1-F1
#
_entry.id   AF-A0A537SGH1-F1
#
_cell.length_a   1.000
_cell.length_b   1.000
_cell.length_c   1.000
_cell.angle_alpha   90.00
_cell.angle_beta   90.00
_cell.angle_gamma   90.00
#
_symmetry.space_group_name_H-M   'P 1'
#
loop_
_entity.id
_entity.type
_entity.pdbx_description
1 polymer ?
#
loop_
_entity_poly.entity_id
_entity_poly.type
_entity_poly.pdbx_seq_one_letter_code
_entity_poly.pdbx_strand_id
1 'polypeptide(L)'
;MPEPITRTIMETFDVPDSGYETVMMLVEMAPHVNSGLHTHPGFDCAYVLEGGLTVLELGKPAKPIRAGESWHVLPGAVHEVKIGD
;
A
#
# COMPACT_ATOMS: atom_id res chain seq x y z
N MET A 1 21.67 -3.79 8.66
CA MET A 1 20.42 -4.58 8.53
C MET A 1 19.65 -3.97 7.37
N PRO A 2 19.02 -4.76 6.47
CA PRO A 2 18.19 -4.19 5.42
C PRO A 2 17.08 -3.32 6.04
N GLU A 3 16.66 -2.29 5.32
CA GLU A 3 15.60 -1.41 5.78
C GLU A 3 14.28 -2.20 5.94
N PRO A 4 13.51 -1.98 7.04
CA PRO A 4 12.26 -2.71 7.26
C PRO A 4 11.22 -2.51 6.15
N ILE A 5 11.24 -1.35 5.51
CA ILE A 5 10.41 -1.01 4.35
C ILE A 5 11.26 -0.18 3.39
N THR A 6 11.44 -0.67 2.17
CA THR A 6 12.05 0.09 1.07
C THR A 6 10.97 0.48 0.07
N ARG A 7 11.01 1.73 -0.39
CA ARG A 7 10.10 2.26 -1.42
C ARG A 7 10.93 2.81 -2.57
N THR A 8 10.80 2.18 -3.73
CA THR A 8 11.45 2.63 -4.96
C THR A 8 10.40 3.28 -5.85
N ILE A 9 10.43 4.61 -5.93
CA ILE A 9 9.56 5.36 -6.85
C ILE A 9 10.03 5.08 -8.29
N MET A 10 9.11 4.60 -9.11
CA MET A 10 9.35 4.28 -10.52
C MET A 10 8.92 5.42 -11.43
N GLU A 11 7.74 6.00 -11.16
CA GLU A 11 7.18 7.09 -11.96
C GLU A 11 6.34 8.01 -11.09
N THR A 12 6.36 9.31 -11.42
CA THR A 12 5.49 10.32 -10.83
C THR A 12 4.98 11.22 -11.94
N PHE A 13 3.67 11.41 -12.00
CA PHE A 13 3.05 12.29 -12.99
C PHE A 13 1.69 12.82 -12.53
N ASP A 14 1.34 14.01 -13.00
CA ASP A 14 0.03 14.62 -12.75
C ASP A 14 -1.08 13.88 -13.51
N VAL A 15 -2.22 13.70 -12.86
CA VAL A 15 -3.44 13.22 -13.53
C VAL A 15 -4.10 14.43 -14.22
N PRO A 16 -4.22 14.42 -15.57
CA PRO A 16 -4.77 15.55 -16.31
C PRO A 16 -6.15 15.97 -15.82
N ASP A 17 -6.41 17.28 -15.85
CA ASP A 17 -7.69 17.89 -15.48
C ASP A 17 -8.15 17.57 -14.04
N SER A 18 -7.19 17.31 -13.14
CA SER A 18 -7.44 17.02 -11.73
C SER A 18 -6.44 17.72 -10.80
N GLY A 19 -6.63 17.58 -9.48
CA GLY A 19 -5.65 17.97 -8.46
C GLY A 19 -4.84 16.81 -7.89
N TYR A 20 -4.79 15.67 -8.59
CA TYR A 20 -4.12 14.45 -8.14
C TYR A 20 -2.81 14.21 -8.87
N GLU A 21 -1.85 13.64 -8.13
CA GLU A 21 -0.59 13.11 -8.65
C GLU A 21 -0.63 11.58 -8.55
N THR A 22 -0.17 10.89 -9.59
CA THR A 22 0.08 9.45 -9.54
C THR A 22 1.52 9.22 -9.11
N VAL A 23 1.71 8.35 -8.11
CA VAL A 23 3.02 7.84 -7.70
C VAL A 23 3.02 6.33 -7.87
N MET A 24 3.82 5.84 -8.81
CA MET A 24 4.04 4.41 -8.99
C MET A 24 5.34 4.01 -8.30
N MET A 25 5.28 2.99 -7.44
CA MET A 25 6.44 2.54 -6.67
C MET A 25 6.46 1.02 -6.52
N LEU A 26 7.67 0.46 -6.42
CA LEU A 26 7.91 -0.87 -5.88
C LEU A 26 8.09 -0.73 -4.36
N VAL A 27 7.34 -1.51 -3.59
CA VAL A 27 7.43 -1.52 -2.12
C VAL A 27 7.87 -2.90 -1.67
N GLU A 28 8.97 -2.94 -0.94
CA GLU A 28 9.53 -4.16 -0.35
C GLU A 28 9.42 -4.04 1.18
N MET A 29 8.84 -5.05 1.82
CA MET A 29 8.64 -5.07 3.27
C MET A 29 9.22 -6.34 3.88
N ALA A 30 10.02 -6.20 4.93
CA ALA A 30 10.54 -7.33 5.66
C ALA A 30 9.43 -8.07 6.44
N PRO A 31 9.62 -9.35 6.79
CA PRO A 31 8.67 -10.07 7.65
C PRO A 31 8.43 -9.36 8.99
N HIS A 32 7.19 -9.44 9.50
CA HIS A 32 6.76 -8.86 10.78
C HIS A 32 6.84 -7.33 10.87
N VAL A 33 6.81 -6.66 9.72
CA VAL A 33 6.76 -5.20 9.61
C VAL A 33 5.35 -4.73 9.24
N ASN A 34 4.98 -3.54 9.71
CA ASN A 34 3.77 -2.83 9.28
C ASN A 34 4.11 -1.42 8.78
N SER A 35 3.26 -0.86 7.93
CA SER A 35 3.40 0.51 7.43
C SER A 35 3.07 1.58 8.46
N GLY A 36 2.43 1.20 9.58
CA GLY A 36 1.72 2.10 10.47
C GLY A 36 0.40 2.60 9.85
N LEU A 37 -0.53 3.03 10.71
CA LEU A 37 -1.79 3.64 10.27
C LEU A 37 -1.53 4.98 9.59
N HIS A 38 -2.06 5.13 8.38
CA HIS A 38 -1.92 6.34 7.57
C HIS A 38 -3.13 6.51 6.64
N THR A 39 -3.14 7.62 5.88
CA THR A 39 -4.16 7.89 4.88
C THR A 39 -3.60 8.75 3.75
N HIS A 40 -4.28 8.77 2.63
CA HIS A 40 -3.92 9.54 1.44
C HIS A 40 -5.14 10.34 0.92
N PRO A 41 -4.91 11.49 0.28
CA PRO A 41 -5.98 12.29 -0.31
C PRO A 41 -6.55 11.69 -1.61
N GLY A 42 -5.81 10.81 -2.28
CA GLY A 42 -6.23 10.06 -3.47
C GLY A 42 -6.46 8.57 -3.18
N PHE A 43 -6.80 7.81 -4.22
CA PHE A 43 -6.85 6.36 -4.13
C PHE A 43 -5.43 5.79 -3.98
N ASP A 44 -5.24 4.83 -3.08
CA ASP A 44 -4.11 3.91 -3.13
C ASP A 44 -4.60 2.58 -3.73
N CYS A 45 -3.80 2.03 -4.63
CA CYS A 45 -4.04 0.76 -5.31
C CYS A 45 -2.71 0.06 -5.51
N ALA A 46 -2.68 -1.23 -5.18
CA ALA A 46 -1.46 -2.02 -5.27
C ALA A 46 -1.76 -3.47 -5.61
N TYR A 47 -0.74 -4.14 -6.15
CA TYR A 47 -0.74 -5.53 -6.57
C TYR A 47 0.45 -6.24 -5.95
N VAL A 48 0.24 -7.41 -5.37
CA VAL A 48 1.31 -8.17 -4.72
C VAL A 48 2.06 -9.00 -5.77
N LEU A 49 3.34 -8.68 -5.95
CA LEU A 49 4.25 -9.43 -6.82
C LEU A 49 4.71 -10.74 -6.18
N GLU A 50 5.14 -10.69 -4.92
CA GLU A 50 5.65 -11.83 -4.16
C GLU A 50 5.21 -11.78 -2.69
N GLY A 51 5.07 -12.94 -2.07
CA GLY A 51 4.70 -13.07 -0.66
C GLY A 51 3.22 -12.81 -0.40
N GLY A 52 2.93 -12.12 0.70
CA GLY A 52 1.58 -11.78 1.11
C GLY A 52 1.57 -10.80 2.28
N LEU A 53 0.45 -10.09 2.42
CA LEU A 53 0.22 -9.08 3.45
C LEU A 53 -1.24 -9.08 3.89
N THR A 54 -1.52 -8.39 4.98
CA THR A 54 -2.88 -8.09 5.42
C THR A 54 -3.12 -6.59 5.35
N VAL A 55 -4.17 -6.18 4.64
CA VAL A 55 -4.67 -4.80 4.66
C VAL A 55 -5.62 -4.66 5.85
N LEU A 56 -5.35 -3.67 6.70
CA LEU A 56 -6.21 -3.29 7.81
C LEU A 56 -6.74 -1.89 7.51
N GLU A 57 -8.04 -1.77 7.25
CA GLU A 57 -8.73 -0.48 7.11
C GLU A 57 -9.65 -0.29 8.31
N LEU A 58 -9.62 0.89 8.94
CA LEU A 58 -10.36 1.16 10.16
C LEU A 58 -11.87 0.95 9.94
N GLY A 59 -12.48 0.10 10.77
CA GLY A 59 -13.91 -0.22 10.69
C GLY A 59 -14.26 -1.30 9.67
N LYS A 60 -13.27 -1.90 8.99
CA LYS A 60 -13.48 -3.05 8.09
C LYS A 60 -12.78 -4.32 8.62
N PRO A 61 -13.24 -5.51 8.21
CA PRO A 61 -12.50 -6.74 8.48
C PRO A 61 -11.12 -6.73 7.84
N ALA A 62 -10.16 -7.39 8.50
CA ALA A 62 -8.82 -7.61 7.95
C ALA A 62 -8.90 -8.35 6.61
N LYS A 63 -8.17 -7.85 5.60
CA LYS A 63 -8.18 -8.40 4.25
C LYS A 63 -6.80 -8.98 3.90
N PRO A 64 -6.62 -10.32 3.94
CA PRO A 64 -5.38 -10.93 3.47
C PRO A 64 -5.28 -10.83 1.95
N ILE A 65 -4.10 -10.48 1.46
CA ILE A 65 -3.75 -10.36 0.04
C ILE A 65 -2.51 -11.22 -0.23
N ARG A 66 -2.55 -12.02 -1.28
CA ARG A 66 -1.46 -12.91 -1.73
C ARG A 66 -0.87 -12.45 -3.05
N ALA A 67 0.30 -12.98 -3.39
CA ALA A 67 0.86 -12.82 -4.73
C ALA A 67 -0.18 -13.14 -5.82
N GLY A 68 -0.31 -12.26 -6.82
CA GLY A 68 -1.35 -12.36 -7.84
C GLY A 68 -2.62 -11.56 -7.54
N GLU A 69 -2.79 -11.04 -6.33
CA GLU A 69 -3.97 -10.30 -5.91
C GLU A 69 -3.68 -8.81 -5.76
N SER A 70 -4.74 -8.00 -5.82
CA SER A 70 -4.68 -6.56 -5.63
C SER A 70 -5.64 -6.05 -4.57
N TRP A 71 -5.38 -4.82 -4.11
CA TRP A 71 -6.31 -4.07 -3.28
C TRP A 71 -6.31 -2.60 -3.69
N HIS A 72 -7.31 -1.90 -3.19
CA HIS A 72 -7.33 -0.45 -3.18
C HIS A 72 -7.95 0.03 -1.86
N VAL A 73 -7.67 1.26 -1.51
CA VAL A 73 -8.31 2.01 -0.42
C VAL A 73 -8.83 3.34 -0.95
N LEU A 74 -9.97 3.78 -0.42
CA LEU A 74 -10.60 5.02 -0.85
C LEU A 74 -9.82 6.23 -0.29
N PRO A 75 -9.90 7.39 -0.96
CA PRO A 75 -9.45 8.67 -0.40
C PRO A 75 -9.91 8.88 1.05
N GLY A 76 -8.98 9.24 1.93
CA GLY A 76 -9.25 9.51 3.34
C GLY A 76 -9.49 8.28 4.22
N ALA A 77 -9.46 7.06 3.67
CA ALA A 77 -9.53 5.84 4.48
C ALA A 77 -8.25 5.69 5.31
N VAL A 78 -8.40 5.45 6.62
CA VAL A 78 -7.28 5.17 7.52
C VAL A 78 -6.96 3.69 7.44
N HIS A 79 -5.73 3.36 7.04
CA HIS A 79 -5.33 1.98 6.81
C HIS A 79 -3.85 1.74 7.11
N GLU A 80 -3.48 0.47 7.23
CA GLU A 80 -2.11 -0.02 7.22
C GLU A 80 -2.01 -1.33 6.45
N VAL A 81 -0.80 -1.70 6.05
CA VAL A 81 -0.45 -3.04 5.59
C VAL A 81 0.53 -3.69 6.56
N LYS A 82 0.35 -4.98 6.81
CA LYS A 82 1.19 -5.77 7.72
C LYS A 82 1.66 -7.06 7.05
N ILE A 83 2.94 -7.39 7.22
CA ILE A 83 3.53 -8.66 6.79
C ILE A 83 3.57 -9.62 7.98
N GLY A 84 2.83 -10.73 7.89
CA GLY A 84 2.73 -11.71 8.97
C GLY A 84 1.93 -11.24 10.19
N ASP A 85 1.86 -12.10 11.20
CA ASP A 85 1.33 -11.77 12.52
C ASP A 85 2.39 -11.11 13.43
#